data_AF-A0A972AGM9-F1
#
_entry.id   AF-A0A972AGM9-F1
#
_cell.length_a   1.000
_cell.length_b   1.000
_cell.length_c   1.000
_cell.angle_alpha   90.00
_cell.angle_beta   90.00
_cell.angle_gamma   90.00
#
_symmetry.space_group_name_H-M   'P 1'
#
loop_
_entity.id
_entity.type
_entity.pdbx_description
1 polymer ?
#
loop_
_entity_poly.entity_id
_entity_poly.type
_entity_poly.pdbx_seq_one_letter_code
_entity_poly.pdbx_strand_id
1 'polypeptide(L)'
;MTDQHKLQELVQRAEEMQALYEQVESNNKALRDTIKELGLMHEQMAKLIAYYHGEWIKDRELLRNHPVRDKLMFAEDPIFDEIQLWDKNLKKIRKTSKKLLKELGGAEED
;
A
#
# COMPACT_ATOMS: atom_id res chain seq x y z
N MET A 1 20.21 -38.11 28.11
CA MET A 1 20.10 -36.66 27.82
C MET A 1 19.67 -35.97 29.10
N THR A 2 20.56 -35.20 29.71
CA THR A 2 20.37 -34.52 30.99
C THR A 2 19.37 -33.37 30.84
N ASP A 3 18.60 -33.10 31.89
CA ASP A 3 17.58 -32.03 31.91
C ASP A 3 18.16 -30.64 31.56
N GLN A 4 19.46 -30.46 31.75
CA GLN A 4 20.21 -29.27 31.39
C GLN A 4 20.30 -29.02 29.86
N HIS A 5 20.34 -30.07 29.04
CA HIS A 5 20.36 -29.93 27.58
C HIS A 5 18.99 -29.50 27.05
N LYS A 6 17.92 -30.11 27.57
CA LYS A 6 16.53 -29.73 27.25
C LYS A 6 16.24 -28.28 27.66
N LEU A 7 16.78 -27.85 28.80
CA LEU A 7 16.64 -26.47 29.26
C LEU A 7 17.31 -25.47 28.31
N GLN A 8 18.51 -25.79 27.80
CA GLN A 8 19.21 -24.94 26.83
C GLN A 8 18.43 -24.80 25.51
N GLU A 9 17.90 -25.91 24.99
CA GLU A 9 17.06 -25.88 23.78
C GLU A 9 15.79 -25.03 23.97
N LEU A 10 15.19 -25.08 25.15
CA LEU A 10 14.02 -24.27 25.48
C LEU A 10 14.35 -22.77 25.56
N VAL A 11 15.47 -22.40 26.18
CA VAL A 11 15.91 -21.00 26.25
C VAL A 11 16.19 -20.45 24.86
N GLN A 12 16.94 -21.19 24.02
CA GLN A 12 17.23 -20.76 22.66
C GLN A 12 15.95 -20.55 21.84
N ARG A 13 15.01 -21.49 21.94
CA ARG A 13 13.71 -21.36 21.25
C ARG A 13 12.91 -20.17 21.76
N ALA A 14 12.94 -19.89 23.06
CA ALA A 14 12.24 -18.75 23.64
C ALA A 14 12.81 -17.43 23.12
N GLU A 15 14.13 -17.30 23.03
CA GLU A 15 14.80 -16.11 22.48
C GLU A 15 14.48 -15.91 20.99
N GLU A 16 14.53 -16.98 20.20
CA GLU A 16 14.17 -16.94 18.77
C GLU A 16 12.71 -16.53 18.56
N MET A 17 11.78 -17.06 19.36
CA MET A 17 10.36 -16.72 19.28
C MET A 17 10.08 -15.30 19.79
N GLN A 18 10.80 -14.82 20.81
CA GLN A 18 10.68 -13.45 21.30
C GLN A 18 11.09 -12.44 20.22
N ALA A 19 12.23 -12.68 19.55
CA ALA A 19 12.69 -11.84 18.45
C ALA A 19 11.68 -11.84 17.28
N LEU A 20 11.14 -13.02 16.93
CA LEU A 20 10.11 -13.13 15.90
C LEU A 20 8.84 -12.38 16.27
N TYR A 21 8.40 -12.48 17.53
CA TYR A 21 7.22 -11.79 18.03
C TYR A 21 7.35 -10.27 17.92
N GLU A 22 8.48 -9.71 18.37
CA GLU A 22 8.75 -8.27 18.29
C GLU A 22 8.76 -7.77 16.83
N GLN A 23 9.33 -8.58 15.92
CA GLN A 23 9.30 -8.27 14.50
C GLN A 23 7.88 -8.28 13.93
N VAL A 24 7.06 -9.27 14.30
CA VAL A 24 5.65 -9.35 13.89
C VAL A 24 4.84 -8.17 14.42
N GLU A 25 5.04 -7.78 15.69
CA GLU A 25 4.39 -6.61 16.28
C GLU A 25 4.74 -5.33 15.52
N SER A 26 6.02 -5.13 15.22
CA SER A 26 6.50 -4.00 14.42
C SER A 26 5.90 -3.98 13.02
N ASN A 27 5.87 -5.13 12.33
CA ASN A 27 5.27 -5.27 11.01
C ASN A 27 3.76 -4.96 11.03
N ASN A 28 3.04 -5.41 12.05
CA ASN A 28 1.60 -5.15 12.20
C ASN A 28 1.32 -3.67 12.43
N LYS A 29 2.18 -2.98 13.20
CA LYS A 29 2.10 -1.52 13.37
C LYS A 29 2.29 -0.81 12.03
N ALA A 30 3.36 -1.15 11.28
CA ALA A 30 3.63 -0.57 9.98
C ALA A 30 2.47 -0.80 8.99
N LEU A 31 1.92 -2.03 8.93
CA LEU A 31 0.78 -2.35 8.08
C LEU A 31 -0.44 -1.50 8.40
N ARG A 32 -0.77 -1.33 9.69
CA ARG A 32 -1.88 -0.50 10.14
C ARG A 32 -1.71 0.96 9.70
N ASP A 33 -0.50 1.49 9.78
CA ASP A 33 -0.22 2.88 9.41
C ASP A 33 -0.29 3.05 7.88
N THR A 34 0.25 2.10 7.10
CA THR A 34 0.10 2.07 5.63
C THR A 34 -1.37 2.01 5.19
N ILE A 35 -2.23 1.23 5.88
CA ILE A 35 -3.67 1.17 5.55
C ILE A 35 -4.34 2.53 5.74
N LYS A 36 -3.98 3.28 6.80
CA LYS A 36 -4.51 4.63 7.01
C LYS A 36 -4.06 5.60 5.91
N GLU A 37 -2.77 5.57 5.58
CA GLU A 37 -2.20 6.39 4.52
C GLU A 37 -2.85 6.09 3.16
N LEU A 38 -3.12 4.82 2.86
CA LEU A 38 -3.79 4.41 1.63
C LEU A 38 -5.17 5.07 1.46
N GLY A 39 -5.92 5.23 2.56
CA GLY A 39 -7.19 5.95 2.57
C GLY A 39 -7.04 7.41 2.17
N LEU A 40 -6.06 8.11 2.76
CA LEU A 40 -5.76 9.51 2.43
C LEU A 40 -5.29 9.65 0.97
N MET A 41 -4.43 8.75 0.50
CA MET A 41 -3.98 8.72 -0.89
C MET A 41 -5.14 8.50 -1.86
N HIS A 42 -6.12 7.65 -1.49
CA HIS A 42 -7.31 7.42 -2.30
C HIS A 42 -8.15 8.69 -2.46
N GLU A 43 -8.36 9.47 -1.38
CA GLU A 43 -9.08 10.74 -1.44
C GLU A 43 -8.37 11.76 -2.34
N GLN A 44 -7.05 11.86 -2.25
CA GLN A 44 -6.24 12.73 -3.11
C GLN A 44 -6.33 12.32 -4.57
N MET A 45 -6.25 11.01 -4.84
CA MET A 45 -6.37 10.47 -6.19
C MET A 45 -7.78 10.69 -6.76
N ALA A 46 -8.83 10.55 -5.95
CA ALA A 46 -10.20 10.83 -6.37
C ALA A 46 -10.38 12.30 -6.81
N LYS A 47 -9.77 13.25 -6.09
CA LYS A 47 -9.75 14.67 -6.49
C LYS A 47 -9.02 14.87 -7.81
N LEU A 48 -7.86 14.22 -7.98
CA LEU A 48 -7.06 14.33 -9.21
C LEU A 48 -7.79 13.75 -10.43
N ILE A 49 -8.44 12.59 -10.27
CA ILE A 49 -9.29 11.95 -11.29
C ILE A 49 -10.46 12.85 -11.68
N ALA A 50 -11.16 13.43 -10.69
CA ALA A 50 -12.28 14.32 -10.94
C ALA A 50 -11.85 15.57 -11.73
N TYR A 51 -10.70 16.15 -11.37
CA TYR A 51 -10.12 17.28 -12.09
C TYR A 51 -9.77 16.92 -13.53
N TYR A 52 -9.05 15.81 -13.75
CA TYR A 52 -8.61 15.35 -15.06
C TYR A 52 -9.78 15.12 -16.04
N HIS A 53 -10.85 14.48 -15.57
CA HIS A 53 -12.03 14.21 -16.39
C HIS A 53 -13.00 15.40 -16.53
N GLY A 54 -12.87 16.43 -15.69
CA GLY A 54 -13.81 17.54 -15.62
C GLY A 54 -13.28 18.83 -16.26
N GLU A 55 -12.36 19.49 -15.56
CA GLU A 55 -11.96 20.88 -15.84
C GLU A 55 -10.61 20.97 -16.55
N TRP A 56 -9.78 19.93 -16.47
CA TRP A 56 -8.40 19.94 -16.96
C TRP A 56 -8.24 20.43 -18.40
N ILE A 57 -9.06 19.95 -19.35
CA ILE A 57 -8.99 20.36 -20.76
C ILE A 57 -9.29 21.86 -20.89
N LYS A 58 -10.33 22.34 -20.21
CA LYS A 58 -10.77 23.74 -20.26
C LYS A 58 -9.69 24.66 -19.70
N ASP A 59 -9.12 24.29 -18.55
CA ASP A 59 -8.04 25.05 -17.92
C ASP A 59 -6.79 25.09 -18.80
N ARG A 60 -6.41 23.94 -19.38
CA ARG A 60 -5.27 23.82 -20.28
C ARG A 60 -5.41 24.72 -21.50
N GLU A 61 -6.62 24.80 -22.08
CA GLU A 61 -6.92 25.66 -23.22
C GLU A 61 -6.89 27.14 -22.86
N LEU A 62 -7.47 27.53 -21.72
CA LEU A 62 -7.47 28.90 -21.23
C LEU A 62 -6.05 29.41 -20.95
N LEU A 63 -5.17 28.53 -20.47
CA LEU A 63 -3.79 28.85 -20.16
C LEU A 63 -2.87 28.82 -21.39
N ARG A 64 -3.39 28.74 -22.62
CA ARG A 64 -2.61 28.55 -23.87
C ARG A 64 -1.34 29.41 -23.96
N ASN A 65 -1.39 30.66 -23.52
CA ASN A 65 -0.28 31.63 -23.56
C ASN A 65 0.25 32.03 -22.17
N HIS A 66 -0.11 31.31 -21.10
CA HIS A 66 0.30 31.61 -19.73
C HIS A 66 1.42 30.66 -19.29
N PRO A 67 2.49 31.13 -18.60
CA PRO A 67 3.61 30.28 -18.18
C PRO A 67 3.22 29.07 -17.29
N VAL A 68 2.08 29.17 -16.61
CA VAL A 68 1.54 28.06 -15.79
C VAL A 68 1.20 26.83 -16.63
N ARG A 69 0.92 26.99 -17.93
CA ARG A 69 0.69 25.87 -18.85
C ARG A 69 1.90 24.94 -18.98
N ASP A 70 3.11 25.45 -18.76
CA ASP A 70 4.33 24.66 -18.85
C ASP A 70 4.54 23.75 -17.63
N LYS A 71 3.66 23.83 -16.62
CA LYS A 71 3.66 22.87 -15.52
C LYS A 71 3.28 21.49 -16.03
N LEU A 72 3.98 20.48 -15.51
CA LEU A 72 3.81 19.07 -15.88
C LEU A 72 2.35 18.59 -15.84
N MET A 73 1.54 19.08 -14.90
CA MET A 73 0.12 18.69 -14.78
C MET A 73 -0.74 19.06 -16.00
N PHE A 74 -0.32 20.00 -16.86
CA PHE A 74 -1.03 20.39 -18.08
C PHE A 74 -0.48 19.71 -19.34
N ALA A 75 0.56 18.90 -19.21
CA ALA A 75 0.96 17.96 -20.26
C ALA A 75 -0.09 16.83 -20.38
N GLU A 76 -0.15 16.19 -21.54
CA GLU A 76 -1.27 15.29 -21.89
C GLU A 76 -1.32 14.02 -21.02
N ASP A 77 -0.16 13.50 -20.64
CA ASP A 77 -0.04 12.16 -20.05
C ASP A 77 0.18 12.11 -18.53
N PRO A 78 0.83 13.06 -17.83
CA PRO A 78 1.26 12.84 -16.45
C PRO A 78 0.14 12.49 -15.46
N ILE A 79 -1.02 13.15 -15.56
CA ILE A 79 -2.14 12.81 -14.67
C ILE A 79 -2.71 11.43 -15.03
N PHE A 80 -2.80 11.12 -16.33
CA PHE A 80 -3.28 9.82 -16.79
C PHE A 80 -2.37 8.67 -16.34
N ASP A 81 -1.05 8.85 -16.45
CA ASP A 81 -0.04 7.87 -16.02
C ASP A 81 -0.16 7.56 -14.51
N GLU A 82 -0.33 8.58 -13.68
CA GLU A 82 -0.53 8.42 -12.24
C GLU A 82 -1.85 7.69 -11.91
N ILE A 83 -2.93 7.99 -12.64
CA ILE A 83 -4.21 7.28 -12.51
C ILE A 83 -4.05 5.80 -12.87
N GLN A 84 -3.34 5.49 -13.96
CA GLN A 84 -3.09 4.11 -14.37
C GLN A 84 -2.21 3.36 -13.37
N LEU A 85 -1.15 4.01 -12.87
CA LEU A 85 -0.26 3.43 -11.89
C LEU A 85 -1.00 3.13 -10.58
N TRP A 86 -1.87 4.03 -10.15
CA TRP A 86 -2.73 3.84 -8.99
C TRP A 86 -3.64 2.61 -9.13
N ASP A 87 -4.37 2.48 -10.24
CA ASP A 87 -5.22 1.31 -10.50
C ASP A 87 -4.42 0.00 -10.53
N LYS A 88 -3.25 0.01 -11.19
CA LYS A 88 -2.33 -1.14 -11.22
C LYS A 88 -1.88 -1.54 -9.81
N ASN A 89 -1.58 -0.58 -8.95
CA ASN A 89 -1.16 -0.85 -7.58
C ASN A 89 -2.33 -1.36 -6.71
N LEU A 90 -3.53 -0.80 -6.84
CA LEU A 90 -4.72 -1.31 -6.16
C LEU A 90 -5.06 -2.75 -6.57
N LYS A 91 -4.92 -3.07 -7.87
CA LYS A 91 -5.09 -4.45 -8.37
C LYS A 91 -4.07 -5.41 -7.74
N LYS A 92 -2.81 -4.99 -7.59
CA LYS A 92 -1.78 -5.78 -6.90
C LYS A 92 -2.13 -5.98 -5.43
N ILE A 93 -2.52 -4.92 -4.71
CA ILE A 93 -2.96 -5.01 -3.30
C ILE A 93 -4.11 -6.01 -3.18
N ARG A 94 -5.17 -5.86 -3.99
CA ARG A 94 -6.32 -6.78 -4.01
C ARG A 94 -5.90 -8.23 -4.23
N LYS A 95 -5.00 -8.49 -5.18
CA LYS A 95 -4.50 -9.85 -5.49
C LYS A 95 -3.75 -10.43 -4.30
N THR A 96 -2.84 -9.66 -3.70
CA THR A 96 -2.05 -10.07 -2.55
C THR A 96 -2.94 -10.32 -1.33
N SER A 97 -3.85 -9.40 -1.00
CA SER A 97 -4.78 -9.56 0.13
C SER A 97 -5.66 -10.80 -0.03
N LYS A 98 -6.17 -11.08 -1.23
CA LYS A 98 -6.93 -12.32 -1.50
C LYS A 98 -6.10 -13.57 -1.27
N LYS A 99 -4.84 -13.57 -1.71
CA LYS A 99 -3.92 -14.70 -1.50
C LYS A 99 -3.69 -14.92 0.00
N LEU A 100 -3.36 -13.86 0.75
CA LEU A 100 -3.11 -13.94 2.19
C LEU A 100 -4.35 -14.43 2.96
N LEU A 101 -5.53 -13.90 2.64
CA LEU A 101 -6.78 -14.34 3.27
C LEU A 101 -7.09 -15.81 2.99
N LYS A 102 -6.77 -16.32 1.79
CA LYS A 102 -6.93 -17.74 1.48
C LYS A 102 -5.96 -18.62 2.28
N GLU A 103 -4.71 -18.18 2.43
CA GLU A 103 -3.69 -18.90 3.19
C GLU A 103 -3.99 -18.92 4.69
N LEU A 104 -4.63 -17.86 5.22
CA LEU A 104 -5.11 -17.78 6.61
C LEU A 104 -6.42 -18.53 6.82
N GLY A 105 -7.35 -18.46 5.86
CA GLY A 105 -8.68 -19.08 5.91
C GLY A 105 -8.71 -20.58 5.58
N GLY A 106 -7.61 -21.17 5.11
CA GLY A 106 -7.48 -22.63 4.94
C GLY A 106 -7.42 -23.42 6.25
N ALA A 107 -7.59 -22.77 7.41
CA ALA A 107 -7.76 -23.38 8.72
C ALA A 107 -9.22 -23.39 9.23
N GLU A 108 -10.17 -22.83 8.47
CA GLU A 108 -11.60 -22.85 8.79
C GLU A 108 -12.42 -23.44 7.63
N GLU A 109 -12.28 -24.75 7.41
CA GLU A 109 -13.32 -25.57 6.77
C GLU A 109 -13.37 -26.93 7.50
N ASP A 110 -14.11 -26.97 8.62
CA ASP A 110 -14.82 -28.14 9.15
C ASP A 110 -16.31 -27.77 9.27
#